data_AF-A0A3C0DLM7-F1
#
_entry.id   AF-A0A3C0DLM7-F1
#
_cell.length_a   1.000
_cell.length_b   1.000
_cell.length_c   1.000
_cell.angle_alpha   90.00
_cell.angle_beta   90.00
_cell.angle_gamma   90.00
#
_symmetry.space_group_name_H-M   'P 1'
#
loop_
_entity.id
_entity.type
_entity.pdbx_description
1 polymer ?
#
loop_
_entity_poly.entity_id
_entity_poly.type
_entity_poly.pdbx_seq_one_letter_code
_entity_poly.pdbx_strand_id
1 'polypeptide(L)' 'HISQLSNQRVAKAEEVVSPGQTVQAKIIKVDPENRRLSLSMREAVQPSAEEVEYQKYMQPESAPVTIADMIKDKEE' A
#
# COMPACT_ATOMS: atom_id res chain seq x y z
N HIS A 1 6.51 17.23 5.84
CA HIS A 1 5.44 18.19 5.49
C HIS A 1 4.15 17.79 6.20
N ILE A 2 3.36 18.74 6.71
CA ILE A 2 2.08 18.44 7.40
C ILE A 2 1.12 17.65 6.51
N SER A 3 1.09 17.97 5.21
CA SER A 3 0.26 17.27 4.22
C SER A 3 0.63 15.79 4.02
N GLN A 4 1.76 15.33 4.56
CA GLN A 4 2.22 13.93 4.46
C GLN A 4 1.90 13.12 5.73
N LEU A 5 1.34 13.75 6.78
CA LEU A 5 1.04 13.10 8.06
C LEU A 5 -0.31 12.37 8.08
N SER A 6 -1.35 12.93 7.47
CA SER A 6 -2.70 12.31 7.50
C SER A 6 -3.54 12.66 6.28
N ASN A 7 -4.47 11.76 5.93
CA ASN A 7 -5.42 11.96 4.85
C ASN A 7 -6.45 13.07 5.11
N GLN A 8 -6.64 13.41 6.38
CA GLN A 8 -7.55 14.45 6.82
C GLN A 8 -6.85 15.82 6.88
N ARG A 9 -7.65 16.89 6.95
CA ARG A 9 -7.12 18.24 7.12
C ARG A 9 -6.58 18.36 8.54
N VAL A 10 -5.26 18.44 8.68
CA VAL A 10 -4.58 18.58 9.97
C VAL A 10 -4.02 19.98 10.08
N ALA A 11 -4.35 20.68 11.17
CA ALA A 11 -3.83 22.02 11.44
C ALA A 11 -2.45 21.97 12.11
N LYS A 12 -2.22 20.98 12.99
CA LYS A 12 -0.97 20.83 13.75
C LYS A 12 -0.45 19.39 13.69
N ALA A 13 0.86 19.24 13.52
CA ALA A 13 1.50 17.92 13.50
C ALA A 13 1.29 17.12 14.81
N GLU A 14 1.20 17.82 15.94
CA GLU A 14 0.97 17.26 17.28
C GLU A 14 -0.33 16.46 17.40
N GLU A 15 -1.33 16.74 16.56
CA GLU A 15 -2.60 16.00 16.55
C GLU A 15 -2.44 14.58 15.97
N VAL A 16 -1.36 14.33 15.22
CA VAL A 16 -1.14 13.06 14.50
C VAL A 16 0.05 12.30 15.09
N VAL A 17 1.05 13.02 15.60
CA VAL A 17 2.28 12.43 16.12
C VAL A 17 2.69 13.07 17.44
N SER A 18 3.10 12.23 18.37
CA SER A 18 3.67 12.64 19.66
C SER A 18 5.19 12.43 19.70
N PRO A 19 5.94 13.26 20.45
CA PRO A 19 7.37 13.05 20.65
C PRO A 19 7.64 11.68 21.29
N GLY A 20 8.56 10.89 20.70
CA GLY A 20 8.89 9.54 21.17
C GLY A 20 7.96 8.43 20.65
N GLN A 21 6.95 8.78 19.84
CA GLN A 21 6.07 7.79 19.22
C GLN A 21 6.77 7.10 18.04
N THR A 22 6.79 5.77 18.04
CA THR A 22 7.18 4.98 16.88
C THR A 22 6.04 4.98 15.86
N VAL A 23 6.31 5.42 14.64
CA VAL A 23 5.33 5.46 13.54
C VAL A 23 5.85 4.72 12.32
N GLN A 24 4.95 4.06 11.58
CA GLN A 24 5.27 3.55 10.26
C GLN A 24 5.09 4.67 9.22
N ALA A 25 6.10 4.84 8.37
CA ALA A 25 6.10 5.81 7.29
C ALA A 25 6.81 5.24 6.07
N LYS A 26 6.38 5.66 4.88
CA LYS A 26 6.98 5.30 3.60
C LYS A 26 7.94 6.41 3.15
N ILE A 27 9.06 6.02 2.54
CA ILE A 27 10.00 6.96 1.92
C ILE A 27 9.42 7.40 0.57
N ILE A 28 9.17 8.69 0.42
CA ILE A 28 8.64 9.29 -0.83
C ILE A 28 9.73 9.92 -1.69
N LYS A 29 10.79 10.44 -1.06
CA LYS A 29 11.89 11.05 -1.79
C LYS A 29 13.20 10.93 -1.02
N VAL A 30 14.26 10.64 -1.76
CA VAL A 30 15.63 10.65 -1.26
C VAL A 30 16.37 11.78 -1.96
N ASP A 31 16.93 12.69 -1.17
CA ASP A 31 17.82 13.74 -1.63
C ASP A 31 19.22 13.49 -1.03
N PRO A 32 20.11 12.81 -1.78
CA PRO A 32 21.43 12.45 -1.27
C PRO A 32 22.38 13.64 -1.16
N GLU A 33 22.22 14.68 -1.97
CA GLU A 33 23.09 15.86 -1.94
C GLU A 33 22.90 16.64 -0.64
N ASN A 34 21.65 16.83 -0.23
CA ASN A 34 21.31 17.48 1.03
C ASN A 34 21.23 16.50 2.21
N ARG A 35 21.40 15.20 1.98
CA ARG A 35 21.18 14.11 2.96
C ARG A 35 19.80 14.19 3.62
N ARG A 36 18.77 14.50 2.84
CA ARG A 36 17.39 14.65 3.32
C ARG A 36 16.52 13.51 2.80
N LEU A 37 15.74 12.93 3.70
CA LEU A 37 14.70 11.96 3.37
C LEU A 37 13.34 12.61 3.59
N SER A 38 12.46 12.47 2.60
CA SER A 38 11.05 12.82 2.76
C SER A 38 10.26 11.55 3.07
N LEU A 39 9.46 11.62 4.14
CA LEU A 39 8.64 10.52 4.64
C LEU A 39 7.16 10.88 4.57
N SER A 40 6.33 9.89 4.32
CA SER A 40 4.87 9.99 4.26
C SER A 40 4.23 8.90 5.12
N MET A 41 3.43 9.30 6.11
CA MET A 41 2.62 8.37 6.90
C MET A 41 1.34 7.98 6.18
N ARG A 42 0.83 8.85 5.29
CA ARG A 42 -0.39 8.61 4.50
C ARG A 42 -0.25 7.45 3.53
N GLU A 43 0.92 7.34 2.90
CA GLU A 43 1.23 6.28 1.94
C GLU A 43 1.71 4.99 2.59
N ALA A 44 1.99 5.01 3.90
CA ALA A 44 2.27 3.78 4.64
C ALA A 44 0.98 3.00 4.97
N VAL A 45 -0.15 3.68 5.10
CA VAL A 45 -1.46 3.05 5.40
C VAL A 45 -2.13 2.50 4.14
N GLN A 46 -1.75 3.00 2.97
CA GLN A 46 -2.31 2.52 1.71
C GLN A 46 -1.46 1.37 1.17
N PRO A 47 -2.05 0.21 0.87
CA PRO A 47 -1.33 -0.84 0.15
C PRO A 47 -0.86 -0.24 -1.17
N SER A 48 0.42 -0.46 -1.47
CA SER A 48 0.99 -0.09 -2.76
C SER A 48 0.22 -0.78 -3.89
N ALA A 49 0.23 -0.19 -5.08
CA ALA A 49 -0.41 -0.81 -6.25
C ALA A 49 0.10 -2.24 -6.48
N GLU A 50 1.39 -2.51 -6.23
CA GLU A 50 1.98 -3.84 -6.28
C GLU A 50 1.41 -4.79 -5.23
N GLU A 51 1.19 -4.33 -3.99
CA GLU A 51 0.55 -5.15 -2.94
C GLU A 51 -0.90 -5.47 -3.27
N VAL A 52 -1.66 -4.51 -3.82
CA VAL A 52 -3.05 -4.73 -4.26
C VAL A 52 -3.10 -5.74 -5.41
N GLU A 53 -2.20 -5.61 -6.38
CA GLU A 53 -2.10 -6.50 -7.53
C GLU A 53 -1.68 -7.91 -7.11
N TYR A 54 -0.72 -8.05 -6.19
CA TYR A 54 -0.33 -9.34 -5.62
C TYR A 54 -1.47 -10.05 -4.88
N GLN A 55 -2.25 -9.30 -4.08
CA GLN A 55 -3.42 -9.85 -3.38
C GLN A 55 -4.49 -10.35 -4.36
N LYS A 56 -4.67 -9.66 -5.50
CA LYS A 56 -5.58 -10.08 -6.57
C LYS A 56 -5.18 -11.41 -7.21
N TYR A 57 -3.88 -11.69 -7.33
CA TYR A 57 -3.39 -12.97 -7.83
C TYR A 57 -3.47 -14.10 -6.79
N MET A 58 -3.34 -13.77 -5.51
CA MET A 58 -3.40 -14.73 -4.40
C MET A 58 -4.83 -15.09 -3.98
N GLN A 59 -5.82 -14.25 -4.28
CA GLN A 59 -7.24 -14.53 -4.09
C GLN A 59 -7.97 -14.53 -5.43
N PRO A 60 -7.83 -15.60 -6.24
CA PRO A 60 -8.77 -15.81 -7.32
C PRO A 60 -10.15 -16.11 -6.68
N GLU A 61 -11.06 -15.14 -6.70
CA GLU A 61 -12.48 -15.34 -6.31
C GLU A 61 -13.23 -16.32 -7.24
N SER A 62 -12.58 -16.81 -8.28
CA SER A 62 -13.06 -17.87 -9.14
C SER A 62 -12.16 -19.08 -8.97
N ALA A 63 -12.75 -20.20 -8.51
CA ALA A 63 -12.10 -21.50 -8.46
C ALA A 63 -11.22 -21.73 -9.69
N PRO A 64 -10.02 -22.32 -9.54
CA PRO A 64 -9.15 -22.58 -10.67
C PRO A 64 -9.93 -23.41 -11.69
N VAL A 65 -10.34 -22.79 -12.80
CA VAL A 65 -10.95 -23.52 -13.91
C VAL A 65 -9.81 -24.32 -14.51
N THR A 66 -9.78 -25.60 -14.18
CA THR A 66 -8.76 -26.51 -14.67
C THR A 66 -9.03 -26.78 -16.14
N ILE A 67 -7.99 -26.92 -16.95
CA ILE A 67 -8.14 -27.34 -18.35
C ILE A 67 -8.88 -28.70 -18.45
N ALA A 68 -8.80 -29.51 -17.39
CA ALA A 68 -9.60 -30.73 -17.24
C ALA A 68 -11.12 -30.49 -17.23
N ASP A 69 -11.61 -29.37 -16.68
CA ASP A 69 -13.03 -29.01 -16.69
C ASP A 69 -13.50 -28.61 -18.09
N MET A 70 -12.66 -27.93 -18.88
CA MET A 70 -13.01 -27.51 -20.25
C MET A 70 -13.01 -28.66 -21.27
N ILE A 71 -12.24 -29.73 -21.02
CA ILE A 71 -12.18 -30.90 -21.90
C ILE A 71 -13.34 -31.87 -21.63
N LYS A 72 -13.84 -31.88 -20.39
CA LYS A 72 -14.93 -32.78 -19.98
C LYS A 72 -16.29 -32.39 -20.57
N ASP A 73 -16.53 -31.11 -20.82
CA ASP A 73 -17.75 -30.58 -21.45
C ASP A 73 -17.89 -30.92 -22.95
N LYS A 74 -16.86 -31.51 -23.58
CA LYS A 74 -16.85 -31.80 -25.02
C LYS A 74 -17.03 -33.28 -25.37
N GLU A 75 -17.25 -34.13 -24.36
CA GLU A 75 -17.51 -35.56 -24.52
C GLU A 75 -18.92 -35.97 -24.04
N GLU A 76 -19.91 -35.10 -24.26
CA GLU A 76 -21.34 -35.45 -24.29
C GLU A 76 -21.94 -35.04 -25.64
#